data_AF-A0A7C2AZN4-F1
#
_entry.id   AF-A0A7C2AZN4-F1
#
_cell.length_a   1.000
_cell.length_b   1.000
_cell.length_c   1.000
_cell.angle_alpha   90.00
_cell.angle_beta   90.00
_cell.angle_gamma   90.00
#
_symmetry.space_group_name_H-M   'P 1'
#
loop_
_entity.id
_entity.type
_entity.pdbx_description
1 polymer ?
#
loop_
_entity_poly.entity_id
_entity_poly.type
_entity_poly.pdbx_seq_one_letter_code
_entity_poly.pdbx_strand_id
1 'polypeptide(L)'
;MERSRSTPSSPSRTSRVERQLAPLKIVSRLLGHELHAQQSPRLTLTRDEVLEIQTTLDLYIESAMRGSKGAGTSAPSQATGELEVQAVPARVN
;
A
#
# COMPACT_ATOMS: atom_id res chain seq x y z
N MET A 1 27.40 -38.87 -14.72
CA MET A 1 26.10 -38.29 -14.30
C MET A 1 26.39 -37.14 -13.35
N GLU A 2 26.54 -35.92 -13.86
CA GLU A 2 26.66 -34.71 -13.03
C GLU A 2 25.49 -33.80 -13.34
N ARG A 3 24.58 -33.62 -12.38
CA ARG A 3 23.45 -32.69 -12.49
C ARG A 3 23.95 -31.31 -12.11
N SER A 4 24.23 -30.47 -13.12
CA SER A 4 24.53 -29.05 -12.92
C SER A 4 23.37 -28.38 -12.20
N ARG A 5 23.61 -27.96 -10.96
CA ARG A 5 22.65 -27.23 -10.13
C ARG A 5 22.48 -25.82 -10.69
N SER A 6 21.38 -25.59 -11.42
CA SER A 6 20.96 -24.27 -11.89
C SER A 6 20.63 -23.37 -10.70
N THR A 7 21.42 -22.32 -10.51
CA THR A 7 21.19 -21.29 -9.49
C THR A 7 19.97 -20.43 -9.87
N PRO A 8 19.04 -20.13 -8.94
CA PRO A 8 17.92 -19.26 -9.24
C PRO A 8 18.42 -17.82 -9.48
N SER A 9 18.12 -17.27 -10.66
CA SER A 9 18.39 -15.87 -11.00
C SER A 9 17.61 -14.95 -10.06
N SER A 10 18.30 -13.98 -9.45
CA SER A 10 17.66 -12.97 -8.59
C SER A 10 16.52 -12.26 -9.35
N PRO A 11 15.33 -12.09 -8.75
CA PRO A 11 14.22 -11.44 -9.41
C PRO A 11 14.58 -10.01 -9.79
N SER A 12 14.36 -9.66 -11.05
CA SER A 12 14.52 -8.29 -11.56
C SER A 12 13.74 -7.30 -10.69
N ARG A 13 14.32 -6.11 -10.44
CA ARG A 13 13.67 -5.03 -9.67
C ARG A 13 12.26 -4.73 -10.19
N THR A 14 12.07 -4.79 -11.50
CA THR A 14 10.77 -4.61 -12.16
C THR A 14 9.74 -5.63 -11.68
N SER A 15 10.12 -6.91 -11.59
CA SER A 15 9.21 -7.99 -11.13
C SER A 15 8.80 -7.85 -9.66
N ARG A 16 9.64 -7.21 -8.83
CA ARG A 16 9.32 -6.91 -7.43
C ARG A 16 8.30 -5.76 -7.34
N VAL A 17 8.52 -4.70 -8.11
CA VAL A 17 7.61 -3.54 -8.16
C VAL A 17 6.25 -3.94 -8.72
N GLU A 18 6.19 -4.73 -9.78
CA GLU A 18 4.92 -5.21 -10.35
C GLU A 18 4.11 -6.05 -9.36
N ARG A 19 4.78 -6.93 -8.62
CA ARG A 19 4.14 -7.74 -7.57
C ARG A 19 3.61 -6.88 -6.42
N GLN A 20 4.35 -5.84 -6.06
CA GLN A 20 3.95 -4.87 -5.04
C GLN A 20 2.74 -4.04 -5.52
N LEU A 21 2.73 -3.60 -6.78
CA LEU A 21 1.63 -2.80 -7.33
C LEU A 21 0.33 -3.58 -7.54
N ALA A 22 0.37 -4.92 -7.63
CA ALA A 22 -0.82 -5.73 -7.90
C ALA A 22 -1.97 -5.50 -6.89
N PRO A 23 -1.76 -5.54 -5.57
CA PRO A 23 -2.77 -5.16 -4.56
C PRO A 23 -3.40 -3.79 -4.82
N LEU A 24 -2.58 -2.77 -5.08
CA LEU A 24 -3.08 -1.41 -5.34
C LEU A 24 -3.93 -1.33 -6.60
N LYS A 25 -3.54 -2.07 -7.66
CA LYS A 25 -4.32 -2.14 -8.90
C LYS A 25 -5.68 -2.81 -8.69
N ILE A 26 -5.74 -3.82 -7.81
CA ILE A 26 -6.99 -4.49 -7.45
C ILE A 26 -7.90 -3.52 -6.70
N VAL A 27 -7.40 -2.86 -5.64
CA VAL A 27 -8.17 -1.87 -4.88
C VAL A 27 -8.68 -0.75 -5.78
N SER A 28 -7.82 -0.18 -6.64
CA SER A 28 -8.21 0.87 -7.59
C SER A 28 -9.33 0.41 -8.53
N ARG A 29 -9.27 -0.83 -9.04
CA ARG A 29 -10.30 -1.38 -9.91
C ARG A 29 -11.63 -1.58 -9.17
N LEU A 30 -11.58 -2.08 -7.94
CA LEU A 30 -12.79 -2.29 -7.11
C LEU A 30 -13.46 -0.94 -6.77
N LEU A 31 -12.69 0.07 -6.39
CA LEU A 31 -13.21 1.42 -6.14
C LEU A 31 -13.86 2.03 -7.39
N GLY A 32 -13.28 1.81 -8.58
CA GLY A 32 -13.89 2.25 -9.84
C GLY A 32 -15.19 1.52 -10.17
N HIS A 33 -15.27 0.22 -9.88
CA HIS A 33 -16.52 -0.55 -10.03
C HIS A 33 -17.61 -0.06 -9.07
N GLU A 34 -17.25 0.19 -7.81
CA GLU A 34 -18.18 0.68 -6.81
C GLU A 34 -18.69 2.09 -7.17
N LEU A 35 -17.80 2.98 -7.63
CA LEU A 35 -18.19 4.31 -8.09
C LEU A 35 -19.22 4.25 -9.24
N HIS A 36 -18.98 3.37 -10.22
CA HIS A 36 -19.91 3.18 -11.33
C HIS A 36 -21.22 2.50 -10.89
N ALA A 37 -21.16 1.53 -9.97
CA ALA A 37 -22.33 0.82 -9.46
C ALA A 37 -23.25 1.76 -8.69
N GLN A 38 -22.69 2.70 -7.92
CA GLN A 38 -23.45 3.69 -7.17
C GLN A 38 -24.05 4.79 -8.04
N GLN A 39 -23.66 4.89 -9.33
CA GLN A 39 -24.07 5.96 -10.25
C GLN A 39 -23.98 7.37 -9.64
N SER A 40 -23.01 7.54 -8.73
CA SER A 40 -22.87 8.73 -7.90
C SER A 40 -21.58 9.46 -8.28
N PRO A 41 -21.56 10.80 -8.28
CA PRO A 41 -20.33 11.56 -8.47
C PRO A 41 -19.35 11.40 -7.29
N ARG A 42 -19.78 10.76 -6.19
CA ARG A 42 -18.99 10.51 -4.99
C ARG A 42 -19.10 9.06 -4.57
N LEU A 43 -17.96 8.47 -4.25
CA LEU A 43 -17.91 7.14 -3.68
C LEU A 43 -18.39 7.19 -2.22
N THR A 44 -19.42 6.42 -1.91
CA THR A 44 -19.92 6.25 -0.54
C THR A 44 -19.44 4.90 -0.04
N LEU A 45 -18.72 4.88 1.08
CA LEU A 45 -18.25 3.65 1.70
C LEU A 45 -18.76 3.58 3.13
N THR A 46 -19.08 2.39 3.58
CA THR A 46 -19.32 2.09 4.98
C THR A 46 -18.02 2.22 5.77
N ARG A 47 -18.13 2.35 7.10
CA ARG A 47 -16.95 2.44 7.98
C ARG A 47 -16.04 1.22 7.83
N ASP A 48 -16.63 0.03 7.71
CA ASP A 48 -15.88 -1.23 7.66
C ASP A 48 -15.11 -1.35 6.33
N GLU A 49 -15.70 -0.95 5.21
CA GLU A 49 -15.02 -0.89 3.91
C GLU A 49 -13.83 0.09 3.94
N VAL A 50 -13.99 1.25 4.59
CA VAL A 50 -12.89 2.20 4.77
C VAL A 50 -11.75 1.58 5.60
N LEU A 51 -12.07 0.91 6.70
CA LEU A 51 -11.09 0.24 7.55
C LEU A 51 -10.34 -0.87 6.82
N GLU A 52 -11.03 -1.62 5.95
CA GLU A 52 -10.42 -2.67 5.14
C GLU A 52 -9.44 -2.11 4.11
N ILE A 53 -9.81 -1.01 3.44
CA ILE A 53 -8.92 -0.30 2.51
C ILE A 53 -7.68 0.22 3.26
N GLN A 54 -7.86 0.84 4.42
CA GLN A 54 -6.75 1.33 5.25
C GLN A 54 -5.79 0.19 5.63
N THR A 55 -6.33 -0.90 6.18
CA THR A 55 -5.55 -2.09 6.55
C THR A 55 -4.77 -2.65 5.35
N THR A 56 -5.40 -2.70 4.17
CA THR A 56 -4.76 -3.18 2.94
C THR A 56 -3.59 -2.28 2.51
N LEU A 57 -3.75 -0.96 2.63
CA LEU A 57 -2.69 0.01 2.31
C LEU A 57 -1.53 -0.07 3.32
N ASP A 58 -1.81 -0.23 4.60
CA ASP A 58 -0.78 -0.39 5.63
C ASP A 58 0.07 -1.64 5.39
N LEU A 59 -0.58 -2.78 5.12
CA LEU A 59 0.10 -4.04 4.79
C LEU A 59 0.96 -3.91 3.51
N TYR A 60 0.47 -3.17 2.51
CA TYR A 60 1.24 -2.86 1.31
C TYR A 60 2.47 -2.01 1.63
N ILE A 61 2.33 -0.93 2.40
CA ILE A 61 3.42 -0.03 2.79
C ILE A 61 4.50 -0.81 3.55
N GLU A 62 4.10 -1.61 4.53
CA GLU A 62 5.05 -2.44 5.26
C GLU A 62 5.82 -3.40 4.34
N SER A 63 5.12 -4.03 3.38
CA SER A 63 5.72 -4.93 2.39
C SER A 63 6.71 -4.21 1.47
N ALA A 64 6.34 -3.00 1.01
CA ALA A 64 7.18 -2.15 0.20
C ALA A 64 8.45 -1.71 0.96
N MET A 65 8.30 -1.32 2.23
CA MET A 65 9.40 -0.87 3.09
C MET A 65 10.34 -2.01 3.52
N ARG A 66 9.84 -3.24 3.70
CA ARG A 66 10.70 -4.42 3.94
C ARG A 66 11.64 -4.70 2.76
N GLY A 67 11.21 -4.38 1.54
CA GLY A 67 12.01 -4.54 0.32
C GLY A 67 13.09 -3.47 0.11
N SER A 68 12.95 -2.28 0.73
CA SER A 68 13.92 -1.18 0.62
C SER A 68 15.04 -1.26 1.67
N LYS A 69 14.79 -1.91 2.82
CA LYS A 69 15.77 -2.11 3.91
C LYS A 69 16.82 -3.21 3.64
N GLY A 70 17.02 -3.60 2.39
CA GLY A 70 18.07 -4.54 1.94
C GLY A 70 19.48 -3.93 1.86
N ALA A 71 19.71 -2.78 2.48
CA ALA A 71 21.03 -2.20 2.68
C ALA A 71 21.05 -1.46 4.04
N GLY A 72 21.44 -2.16 5.09
CA GLY A 72 21.81 -1.55 6.37
C GLY A 72 20.76 -1.62 7.48
N THR A 73 21.05 -2.53 8.42
CA THR A 73 21.03 -2.30 9.88
C THR A 73 19.70 -2.01 10.59
N SER A 74 19.30 -3.02 11.39
CA SER A 74 18.69 -3.01 12.73
C SER A 74 18.02 -1.75 13.30
N ALA A 75 16.73 -1.91 13.66
CA ALA A 75 16.09 -1.59 14.95
C ALA A 75 14.70 -0.93 14.79
N PRO A 76 13.68 -1.34 15.59
CA PRO A 76 12.40 -0.65 15.68
C PRO A 76 12.51 0.48 16.72
N SER A 77 12.49 1.74 16.28
CA SER A 77 12.30 2.88 17.20
C SER A 77 10.82 3.18 17.29
N GLN A 78 10.29 3.11 18.50
CA GLN A 78 8.93 3.42 18.89
C GLN A 78 8.53 4.81 18.37
N ALA A 79 7.38 4.89 17.70
CA ALA A 79 6.72 6.13 17.36
C ALA A 79 5.88 6.57 18.57
N THR A 80 6.50 7.33 19.48
CA THR A 80 5.76 8.10 20.48
C THR A 80 5.24 9.35 19.76
N GLY A 81 3.93 9.44 19.61
CA GLY A 81 3.27 10.41 18.78
C GLY A 81 3.29 11.83 19.31
N GLU A 82 3.33 12.78 18.40
CA GLU A 82 2.63 14.07 18.48
C GLU A 82 2.22 14.44 17.04
N LEU A 83 0.97 14.11 16.67
CA LEU A 83 0.34 14.66 15.48
C LEU A 83 -0.30 15.99 15.90
N GLU A 84 0.42 17.09 15.71
CA GLU A 84 -0.12 18.44 15.81
C GLU A 84 -1.13 18.65 14.67
N VAL A 85 -2.42 18.64 15.01
CA VAL A 85 -3.50 18.94 14.06
C VAL A 85 -3.58 20.46 13.89
N GLN A 86 -2.95 20.97 12.83
CA GLN A 86 -3.07 22.37 12.45
C GLN A 86 -4.47 22.63 11.86
N ALA A 87 -5.37 23.20 12.68
CA ALA A 87 -6.71 23.59 12.26
C ALA A 87 -6.64 24.85 11.38
N VAL A 88 -7.09 24.75 10.13
CA VAL A 88 -7.23 25.87 9.19
C VAL A 88 -8.61 26.53 9.39
N PRO A 89 -8.71 27.84 9.70
CA PRO A 89 -9.99 28.50 9.85
C PRO A 89 -10.68 28.72 8.49
N ALA A 90 -11.96 28.34 8.40
CA ALA A 90 -12.81 28.56 7.24
C ALA A 90 -13.04 30.06 7.03
N ARG A 91 -12.73 30.57 5.83
CA ARG A 91 -13.13 31.91 5.41
C ARG A 91 -14.50 31.85 4.74
N VAL A 92 -15.47 32.53 5.35
CA VAL A 92 -16.78 32.83 4.76
C VAL A 92 -16.60 34.09 3.91
N ASN A 93 -17.03 34.05 2.65
CA ASN A 93 -17.28 35.23 1.82
C ASN A 93 -18.58 34.99 1.04
#